data_AF-A0A954PBB9-F1
#
_entry.id   AF-A0A954PBB9-F1
#
_cell.length_a   1.000
_cell.length_b   1.000
_cell.length_c   1.000
_cell.angle_alpha   90.00
_cell.angle_beta   90.00
_cell.angle_gamma   90.00
#
_symmetry.space_group_name_H-M   'P 1'
#
loop_
_entity.id
_entity.type
_entity.pdbx_description
1 polymer ?
#
loop_
_entity_poly.entity_id
_entity_poly.type
_entity_poly.pdbx_seq_one_letter_code
_entity_poly.pdbx_strand_id
1 'polypeptide(L)'
;MIIYGSMMYFKRNVVNSSSECEHCGQYRTMRSYQGRKFGHIYFIPLIPMGAHSQVLNECSGCKMGVHLPVAELEPRLEQLRGQFKSWIMAIQEGHREITLDGATEPVNVGLLLFGIIKDLYCLKEIESIDSICSILKSQNMDYEEHLVRAQWCEIKGDLRGAGAHYWEASKLNPDDTFPIFRMGKVEMLLGNSAKAVEKFEECLKLHPADLYSLIEIATIYEKKQDHPKIIETYDRLYDLNPELIPQSGMQKIYKKACKKTRTQGKYLDRF
;
A
#
# COMPACT_ATOMS: atom_id res chain seq x y z
N MET A 1 17.48 19.18 -34.63
CA MET A 1 16.25 18.45 -34.25
C MET A 1 15.62 19.20 -33.08
N ILE A 2 14.50 19.88 -33.28
CA ILE A 2 13.80 20.58 -32.19
C ILE A 2 13.16 19.54 -31.27
N ILE A 3 13.53 19.53 -29.99
CA ILE A 3 12.92 18.66 -28.97
C ILE A 3 11.78 19.45 -28.33
N TYR A 4 10.54 19.06 -28.66
CA TYR A 4 9.32 19.60 -28.06
C TYR A 4 8.66 18.55 -27.17
N GLY A 5 8.16 18.95 -26.00
CA GLY A 5 7.48 18.07 -25.07
C GLY A 5 6.70 18.83 -24.00
N SER A 6 6.08 18.10 -23.08
CA SER A 6 5.45 18.69 -21.89
C SER A 6 5.92 18.01 -20.61
N MET A 7 6.17 18.78 -19.56
CA MET A 7 6.66 18.26 -18.27
C MET A 7 6.19 19.15 -17.11
N MET A 8 6.23 18.64 -15.88
CA MET A 8 5.98 19.41 -14.66
C MET A 8 7.22 20.25 -14.28
N TYR A 9 7.03 21.57 -14.17
CA TYR A 9 8.03 22.53 -13.73
C TYR A 9 7.60 23.23 -12.42
N PHE A 10 8.54 23.99 -11.84
CA PHE A 10 8.35 24.79 -10.63
C PHE A 10 7.79 23.98 -9.46
N LYS A 11 8.40 22.80 -9.24
CA LYS A 11 7.98 21.85 -8.20
C LYS A 11 8.24 22.45 -6.82
N ARG A 12 7.20 22.50 -5.98
CA ARG A 12 7.23 22.94 -4.58
C ARG A 12 6.58 21.89 -3.69
N ASN A 13 6.76 22.03 -2.37
CA ASN A 13 6.20 21.10 -1.39
C ASN A 13 6.55 19.63 -1.69
N VAL A 14 7.77 19.38 -2.15
CA VAL A 14 8.22 18.04 -2.52
C VAL A 14 8.33 17.16 -1.26
N VAL A 15 7.79 15.96 -1.36
CA VAL A 15 7.83 14.89 -0.37
C VAL A 15 8.28 13.62 -1.07
N ASN A 16 9.15 12.85 -0.42
CA ASN A 16 9.60 11.55 -0.92
C ASN A 16 9.09 10.45 0.02
N SER A 17 8.39 9.47 -0.52
CA SER A 17 7.97 8.26 0.21
C SER A 17 8.53 7.01 -0.47
N SER A 18 8.44 5.87 0.19
CA SER A 18 8.77 4.57 -0.40
C SER A 18 7.52 3.69 -0.44
N SER A 19 7.19 3.17 -1.62
CA SER A 19 6.12 2.19 -1.76
C SER A 19 6.29 1.35 -3.02
N GLU A 20 5.46 0.33 -3.17
CA GLU A 20 5.25 -0.31 -4.46
C GLU A 20 4.51 0.66 -5.40
N CYS A 21 4.89 0.68 -6.67
CA CYS A 21 4.23 1.49 -7.69
C CYS A 21 3.04 0.74 -8.27
N GLU A 22 1.85 1.33 -8.21
CA GLU A 22 0.63 0.75 -8.78
C GLU A 22 0.71 0.54 -10.30
N HIS A 23 1.54 1.32 -11.00
CA HIS A 23 1.71 1.19 -12.44
C HIS A 23 2.72 0.11 -12.84
N CYS A 24 3.89 0.06 -12.20
CA CYS A 24 4.97 -0.86 -12.61
C CYS A 24 5.26 -2.01 -11.64
N GLY A 25 4.58 -2.07 -10.49
CA GLY A 25 4.75 -3.10 -9.47
C GLY A 25 6.12 -3.12 -8.80
N GLN A 26 6.94 -2.08 -8.98
CA GLN A 26 8.28 -2.02 -8.41
C GLN A 26 8.29 -1.14 -7.16
N TYR A 27 8.89 -1.65 -6.09
CA TYR A 27 9.16 -0.87 -4.89
C TYR A 27 10.25 0.16 -5.15
N ARG A 28 9.89 1.44 -5.05
CA ARG A 28 10.74 2.57 -5.43
C ARG A 28 10.42 3.80 -4.59
N THR A 29 11.30 4.78 -4.66
CA THR A 29 10.99 6.13 -4.18
C THR A 29 9.88 6.73 -5.03
N MET A 30 8.86 7.24 -4.36
CA MET A 30 7.75 8.01 -4.90
C MET A 30 7.92 9.47 -4.54
N ARG A 31 7.52 10.37 -5.44
CA ARG A 31 7.59 11.81 -5.23
C ARG A 31 6.20 12.43 -5.32
N SER A 32 5.81 13.14 -4.27
CA SER A 32 4.59 13.94 -4.26
C SER A 32 4.98 15.42 -4.17
N TYR A 33 4.36 16.27 -4.97
CA TYR A 33 4.73 17.68 -5.07
C TYR A 33 3.64 18.51 -5.75
N GLN A 34 3.62 19.81 -5.51
CA GLN A 34 2.84 20.74 -6.33
C GLN A 34 3.69 21.27 -7.47
N GLY A 35 3.14 21.34 -8.67
CA GLY A 35 3.83 21.92 -9.82
C GLY A 35 2.85 22.36 -10.88
N ARG A 36 3.37 22.83 -12.01
CA ARG A 36 2.55 23.19 -13.17
C ARG A 36 3.12 22.56 -14.42
N LYS A 37 2.25 22.05 -15.29
CA LYS A 37 2.66 21.46 -16.57
C LYS A 37 3.01 22.58 -17.55
N PHE A 38 4.13 22.46 -18.24
CA PHE A 38 4.55 23.38 -19.30
C PHE A 38 4.89 22.61 -20.56
N GLY A 39 4.50 23.16 -21.71
CA GLY A 39 5.15 22.89 -22.98
C GLY A 39 6.54 23.50 -22.99
N HIS A 40 7.54 22.72 -23.38
CA HIS A 40 8.94 23.14 -23.39
C HIS A 40 9.62 22.87 -24.72
N ILE A 41 10.61 23.69 -25.04
CA ILE A 41 11.55 23.50 -26.16
C ILE A 41 12.94 23.39 -25.55
N TYR A 42 13.68 22.31 -25.86
CA TYR A 42 15.00 22.04 -25.26
C TYR A 42 15.02 22.25 -23.73
N PHE A 43 14.03 21.71 -23.04
CA PHE A 43 13.83 21.81 -21.58
C PHE A 43 13.54 23.21 -21.02
N ILE A 44 13.42 24.24 -21.86
CA ILE A 44 13.00 25.58 -21.44
C ILE A 44 11.46 25.62 -21.38
N PRO A 45 10.84 25.83 -20.20
CA PRO A 45 9.39 25.88 -20.08
C PRO A 45 8.86 27.21 -20.65
N LEU A 46 8.16 27.16 -21.78
CA LEU A 46 7.70 28.35 -22.48
C LEU A 46 6.19 28.59 -22.34
N ILE A 47 5.40 27.52 -22.42
CA ILE A 47 3.94 27.62 -22.50
C ILE A 47 3.32 26.92 -21.30
N PRO A 48 2.73 27.65 -20.33
CA PRO A 48 2.01 27.01 -19.23
C PRO A 48 0.76 26.27 -19.75
N MET A 49 0.62 25.01 -19.36
CA MET A 49 -0.48 24.14 -19.78
C MET A 49 -1.40 23.86 -18.59
N GLY A 50 -2.34 24.77 -18.33
CA GLY A 50 -3.35 24.61 -17.27
C GLY A 50 -2.94 25.21 -15.91
N ALA A 51 -3.71 24.88 -14.88
CA ALA A 51 -3.49 25.31 -13.49
C ALA A 51 -2.37 24.51 -12.80
N HIS A 52 -2.05 24.88 -11.56
CA HIS A 52 -1.19 24.06 -10.73
C HIS A 52 -1.88 22.73 -10.39
N SER A 53 -1.07 21.66 -10.31
CA SER A 53 -1.51 20.33 -9.90
C SER A 53 -0.72 19.87 -8.68
N GLN A 54 -1.40 19.21 -7.76
CA GLN A 54 -0.80 18.29 -6.82
C GLN A 54 -0.53 16.98 -7.56
N VAL A 55 0.74 16.60 -7.65
CA VAL A 55 1.16 15.29 -8.14
C VAL A 55 1.36 14.39 -6.93
N LEU A 56 0.73 13.22 -6.95
CA LEU A 56 0.81 12.21 -5.91
C LEU A 56 1.55 10.97 -6.41
N ASN A 57 2.46 10.47 -5.59
CA ASN A 57 3.17 9.20 -5.79
C ASN A 57 3.83 9.04 -7.17
N GLU A 58 4.47 10.10 -7.71
CA GLU A 58 5.22 10.01 -8.96
C GLU A 58 6.39 9.02 -8.80
N CYS A 59 6.31 7.89 -9.50
CA CYS A 59 7.31 6.84 -9.43
C CYS A 59 8.65 7.29 -10.02
N SER A 60 9.74 7.12 -9.26
CA SER A 60 11.09 7.42 -9.74
C SER A 60 11.52 6.60 -10.95
N GLY A 61 10.92 5.41 -11.17
CA GLY A 61 11.18 4.54 -12.31
C GLY A 61 10.36 4.90 -13.56
N CYS A 62 9.05 4.65 -13.55
CA CYS A 62 8.19 4.83 -14.72
C CYS A 62 7.65 6.25 -14.91
N LYS A 63 7.89 7.16 -13.95
CA LYS A 63 7.40 8.56 -13.96
C LYS A 63 5.88 8.71 -13.96
N MET A 64 5.13 7.64 -13.71
CA MET A 64 3.67 7.70 -13.54
C MET A 64 3.33 8.13 -12.12
N GLY A 65 2.29 8.95 -11.98
CA GLY A 65 1.73 9.44 -10.72
C GLY A 65 0.34 10.02 -10.97
N VAL A 66 -0.42 10.27 -9.91
CA VAL A 66 -1.77 10.85 -10.01
C VAL A 66 -1.64 12.38 -10.02
N HIS A 67 -2.34 13.04 -10.95
CA HIS A 67 -2.35 14.49 -11.07
C HIS A 67 -3.73 15.04 -10.68
N LEU A 68 -3.77 15.87 -9.63
CA LEU A 68 -4.99 16.51 -9.14
C LEU A 68 -4.88 18.03 -9.29
N PRO A 69 -5.84 18.73 -9.92
CA PRO A 69 -5.87 20.19 -9.93
C PRO A 69 -5.94 20.74 -8.50
N VAL A 70 -5.07 21.70 -8.16
CA VAL A 70 -5.00 22.24 -6.78
C VAL A 70 -6.32 22.89 -6.36
N ALA A 71 -6.99 23.59 -7.29
CA ALA A 71 -8.26 24.26 -7.03
C ALA A 71 -9.38 23.30 -6.60
N GLU A 72 -9.35 22.03 -7.05
CA GLU A 72 -10.32 21.01 -6.66
C GLU A 72 -9.96 20.33 -5.34
N LEU A 73 -8.68 20.37 -4.98
CA LEU A 73 -8.12 19.69 -3.83
C LEU A 73 -8.25 20.53 -2.55
N GLU A 74 -8.05 21.85 -2.62
CA GLU A 74 -8.06 22.74 -1.45
C GLU A 74 -9.33 22.64 -0.58
N PRO A 75 -10.55 22.66 -1.13
CA PRO A 75 -11.76 22.51 -0.31
C PRO A 75 -11.83 21.15 0.39
N ARG A 76 -11.37 20.09 -0.28
CA ARG A 76 -11.34 18.73 0.27
C ARG A 76 -10.28 18.59 1.37
N LEU A 77 -9.14 19.26 1.22
CA LEU A 77 -8.10 19.31 2.25
C LEU A 77 -8.60 20.00 3.51
N GLU A 78 -9.32 21.11 3.36
CA GLU A 78 -9.86 21.82 4.52
C GLU A 78 -10.91 20.98 5.26
N GLN A 79 -11.79 20.29 4.52
CA GLN A 79 -12.71 19.32 5.09
C GLN A 79 -11.96 18.19 5.84
N LEU A 80 -10.93 17.62 5.21
CA LEU A 80 -10.12 16.55 5.79
C LEU A 80 -9.40 17.00 7.06
N ARG A 81 -8.86 18.22 7.10
CA ARG A 81 -8.25 18.81 8.32
C ARG A 81 -9.28 18.94 9.45
N GLY A 82 -10.48 19.38 9.12
CA GLY A 82 -11.59 19.47 10.08
C GLY A 82 -11.94 18.11 10.68
N GLN A 83 -12.07 17.09 9.82
CA GLN A 83 -12.33 15.70 10.24
C GLN A 83 -11.17 15.12 11.06
N PHE A 84 -9.94 15.34 10.62
CA PHE A 84 -8.77 14.87 11.36
C PHE A 84 -8.72 15.47 12.77
N LYS A 85 -9.02 16.76 12.91
CA LYS A 85 -9.11 17.42 14.21
C LYS A 85 -10.19 16.81 15.10
N SER A 86 -11.37 16.49 14.55
CA SER A 86 -12.44 15.85 15.32
C SER A 86 -12.08 14.43 15.75
N TRP A 87 -11.40 13.66 14.90
CA TRP A 87 -10.92 12.31 15.23
C TRP A 87 -9.88 12.34 16.36
N ILE A 88 -8.95 13.28 16.32
CA ILE A 88 -7.96 13.46 17.39
C ILE A 88 -8.64 13.85 18.71
N MET A 89 -9.61 14.76 18.67
CA MET A 89 -10.38 15.12 19.87
C MET A 89 -11.14 13.92 20.44
N ALA A 90 -11.80 13.12 19.59
CA ALA A 90 -12.52 11.93 20.02
C ALA A 90 -11.59 10.94 20.74
N ILE A 91 -10.38 10.70 20.21
CA ILE A 91 -9.38 9.85 20.89
C ILE A 91 -8.99 10.43 22.25
N GLN A 92 -8.76 11.74 22.33
CA GLN A 92 -8.39 12.40 23.60
C GLN A 92 -9.50 12.33 24.66
N GLU A 93 -10.76 12.26 24.24
CA GLU A 93 -11.93 12.05 25.09
C GLU A 93 -12.12 10.57 25.48
N GLY A 94 -11.27 9.67 24.97
CA GLY A 94 -11.29 8.23 25.25
C GLY A 94 -12.15 7.42 24.27
N HIS A 95 -12.67 8.03 23.20
CA HIS A 95 -13.40 7.32 22.16
C HIS A 95 -12.44 6.54 21.25
N ARG A 96 -12.70 5.24 21.11
CA ARG A 96 -11.95 4.34 20.23
C ARG A 96 -12.58 4.16 18.86
N GLU A 97 -13.87 4.47 18.76
CA GLU A 97 -14.66 4.33 17.56
C GLU A 97 -15.48 5.59 17.29
N ILE A 98 -15.71 5.87 16.01
CA ILE A 98 -16.55 6.98 15.55
C ILE A 98 -17.46 6.50 14.42
N THR A 99 -18.62 7.12 14.28
CA THR A 99 -19.48 6.91 13.11
C THR A 99 -19.19 8.01 12.08
N LEU A 100 -18.75 7.59 10.89
CA LEU A 100 -18.54 8.52 9.77
C LEU A 100 -19.87 8.82 9.08
N ASP A 101 -19.99 9.98 8.45
CA ASP A 101 -21.18 10.35 7.67
C ASP A 101 -21.44 9.32 6.56
N GLY A 102 -22.61 8.69 6.58
CA GLY A 102 -23.00 7.65 5.63
C GLY A 102 -22.46 6.24 5.96
N ALA A 103 -21.70 6.07 7.04
CA ALA A 103 -21.34 4.75 7.54
C ALA A 103 -22.46 4.17 8.40
N THR A 104 -22.76 2.88 8.20
CA THR A 104 -23.74 2.14 9.01
C THR A 104 -23.17 1.61 10.31
N GLU A 105 -21.84 1.47 10.36
CA GLU A 105 -21.12 0.87 11.48
C GLU A 105 -20.03 1.82 11.98
N PRO A 106 -19.74 1.79 13.29
CA PRO A 106 -18.63 2.54 13.85
C PRO A 106 -17.29 2.02 13.33
N VAL A 107 -16.34 2.93 13.15
CA VAL A 107 -14.99 2.64 12.66
C VAL A 107 -13.98 2.95 13.76
N ASN A 108 -13.03 2.04 13.99
CA ASN A 108 -11.92 2.27 14.90
C ASN A 108 -11.07 3.47 14.41
N VAL A 109 -10.93 4.49 15.25
CA VAL A 109 -10.27 5.75 14.87
C VAL A 109 -8.78 5.54 14.63
N GLY A 110 -8.11 4.67 15.38
CA GLY A 110 -6.70 4.37 15.19
C GLY A 110 -6.42 3.66 13.85
N LEU A 111 -7.31 2.75 13.43
CA LEU A 111 -7.24 2.12 12.11
C LEU A 111 -7.54 3.12 10.97
N LEU A 112 -8.47 4.06 11.19
CA LEU A 112 -8.71 5.14 10.25
C LEU A 112 -7.47 6.03 10.07
N LEU A 113 -6.82 6.40 11.17
CA LEU A 113 -5.57 7.17 11.14
C LEU A 113 -4.48 6.42 10.37
N PHE A 114 -4.31 5.12 10.62
CA PHE A 114 -3.45 4.25 9.83
C PHE A 114 -3.81 4.32 8.32
N GLY A 115 -5.08 4.21 7.95
CA GLY A 115 -5.49 4.24 6.54
C GLY A 115 -5.05 5.51 5.78
N ILE A 116 -5.09 6.67 6.43
CA ILE A 116 -4.93 7.97 5.78
C ILE A 116 -3.51 8.57 5.89
N ILE A 117 -2.65 8.04 6.77
CA ILE A 117 -1.33 8.63 7.05
C ILE A 117 -0.50 8.80 5.78
N LYS A 118 -0.51 7.83 4.86
CA LYS A 118 0.26 7.95 3.60
C LYS A 118 -0.21 9.14 2.76
N ASP A 119 -1.52 9.35 2.67
CA ASP A 119 -2.10 10.42 1.87
C ASP A 119 -1.82 11.78 2.49
N LEU A 120 -2.01 11.91 3.80
CA LEU A 120 -1.66 13.13 4.53
C LEU A 120 -0.17 13.48 4.36
N TYR A 121 0.72 12.48 4.40
CA TYR A 121 2.15 12.69 4.21
C TYR A 121 2.45 13.23 2.81
N CYS A 122 1.89 12.60 1.79
CA CYS A 122 2.03 13.01 0.40
C CYS A 122 1.53 14.44 0.14
N LEU A 123 0.57 14.90 0.94
CA LEU A 123 -0.04 16.22 0.87
C LEU A 123 0.66 17.27 1.74
N LYS A 124 1.66 16.88 2.54
CA LYS A 124 2.27 17.71 3.61
C LYS A 124 1.29 18.18 4.68
N GLU A 125 0.24 17.41 4.93
CA GLU A 125 -0.75 17.66 5.98
C GLU A 125 -0.40 16.95 7.30
N ILE A 126 0.86 16.55 7.48
CA ILE A 126 1.34 15.91 8.71
C ILE A 126 2.31 16.86 9.39
N GLU A 127 1.85 17.55 10.44
CA GLU A 127 2.73 18.39 11.26
C GLU A 127 3.45 17.60 12.36
N SER A 128 2.89 16.48 12.85
CA SER A 128 3.64 15.54 13.69
C SER A 128 2.90 14.21 13.85
N ILE A 129 3.32 13.19 13.08
CA ILE A 129 2.86 11.82 13.32
C ILE A 129 3.27 11.33 14.71
N ASP A 130 4.33 11.89 15.29
CA ASP A 130 4.74 11.61 16.66
C ASP A 130 3.68 12.08 17.68
N SER A 131 2.96 13.17 17.38
CA SER A 131 1.83 13.62 18.20
C SER A 131 0.65 12.67 18.10
N ILE A 132 0.37 12.09 16.92
CA ILE A 132 -0.65 11.05 16.78
C ILE A 132 -0.27 9.84 17.65
N CYS A 133 0.97 9.38 17.52
CA CYS A 133 1.45 8.23 18.28
C CYS A 133 1.41 8.49 19.79
N SER A 134 1.79 9.69 20.24
CA SER A 134 1.76 10.03 21.67
C SER A 134 0.34 10.07 22.22
N ILE A 135 -0.62 10.56 21.45
CA ILE A 135 -2.05 10.55 21.79
C ILE A 135 -2.55 9.12 21.91
N LEU A 136 -2.32 8.27 20.89
CA LEU A 136 -2.71 6.86 20.93
C LEU A 136 -2.14 6.13 22.14
N LYS A 137 -0.85 6.34 22.43
CA LYS A 137 -0.18 5.77 23.60
C LYS A 137 -0.79 6.25 24.92
N SER A 138 -1.14 7.54 25.03
CA SER A 138 -1.76 8.08 26.25
C SER A 138 -3.15 7.50 26.54
N GLN A 139 -3.81 6.95 25.51
CA GLN A 139 -5.15 6.36 25.59
C GLN A 139 -5.13 4.82 25.63
N ASN A 140 -3.96 4.22 25.87
CA ASN A 140 -3.74 2.77 25.89
C ASN A 140 -4.22 2.08 24.59
N MET A 141 -3.94 2.72 23.44
CA MET A 141 -4.19 2.20 22.10
C MET A 141 -2.88 1.72 21.47
N ASP A 142 -2.15 0.84 22.18
CA ASP A 142 -0.79 0.43 21.78
C ASP A 142 -0.76 -0.37 20.47
N TYR A 143 -1.84 -1.12 20.19
CA TYR A 143 -1.98 -1.88 18.94
C TYR A 143 -2.01 -0.93 17.74
N GLU A 144 -2.91 0.04 17.76
CA GLU A 144 -3.07 1.03 16.70
C GLU A 144 -1.85 1.95 16.60
N GLU A 145 -1.24 2.30 17.74
CA GLU A 145 0.01 3.07 17.76
C GLU A 145 1.13 2.37 16.99
N HIS A 146 1.30 1.07 17.23
CA HIS A 146 2.31 0.29 16.52
C HIS A 146 2.00 0.12 15.04
N LEU A 147 0.73 -0.03 14.65
CA LEU A 147 0.36 -0.02 13.22
C LEU A 147 0.73 1.31 12.56
N VAL A 148 0.39 2.44 13.18
CA VAL A 148 0.70 3.79 12.70
C VAL A 148 2.22 3.98 12.57
N ARG A 149 3.00 3.56 13.57
CA ARG A 149 4.47 3.62 13.50
C ARG A 149 5.05 2.73 12.42
N ALA A 150 4.52 1.53 12.26
CA ALA A 150 5.00 0.59 11.25
C ALA A 150 4.85 1.17 9.84
N GLN A 151 3.66 1.72 9.54
CA GLN A 151 3.41 2.38 8.26
C GLN A 151 4.27 3.64 8.07
N TRP A 152 4.49 4.41 9.14
CA TRP A 152 5.39 5.56 9.09
C TRP A 152 6.82 5.15 8.72
N CYS A 153 7.32 4.06 9.30
CA CYS A 153 8.59 3.47 8.92
C CYS A 153 8.60 3.02 7.45
N GLU A 154 7.55 2.36 6.94
CA GLU A 154 7.45 1.99 5.53
C GLU A 154 7.48 3.20 4.58
N ILE A 155 6.74 4.26 4.90
CA ILE A 155 6.73 5.51 4.13
C ILE A 155 8.13 6.11 4.06
N LYS A 156 8.88 6.08 5.17
CA LYS A 156 10.29 6.53 5.22
C LYS A 156 11.27 5.55 4.57
N GLY A 157 10.83 4.35 4.21
CA GLY A 157 11.69 3.27 3.69
C GLY A 157 12.48 2.51 4.75
N ASP A 158 12.20 2.72 6.04
CA ASP A 158 12.77 1.96 7.15
C ASP A 158 12.02 0.63 7.33
N LEU A 159 12.34 -0.33 6.48
CA LEU A 159 11.70 -1.65 6.48
C LEU A 159 11.96 -2.44 7.77
N ARG A 160 13.11 -2.24 8.43
CA ARG A 160 13.43 -2.95 9.68
C ARG A 160 12.61 -2.40 10.84
N GLY A 161 12.51 -1.07 10.97
CA GLY A 161 11.64 -0.44 11.96
C GLY A 161 10.17 -0.79 11.73
N ALA A 162 9.72 -0.85 10.47
CA ALA A 162 8.37 -1.29 10.13
C ALA A 162 8.09 -2.72 10.63
N GLY A 163 8.98 -3.67 10.33
CA GLY A 163 8.85 -5.05 10.78
C GLY A 163 8.83 -5.19 12.31
N ALA A 164 9.64 -4.39 13.02
CA ALA A 164 9.65 -4.40 14.48
C ALA A 164 8.31 -3.93 15.08
N HIS A 165 7.73 -2.85 14.55
CA HIS A 165 6.43 -2.36 15.04
C HIS A 165 5.28 -3.30 14.67
N TYR A 166 5.28 -3.92 13.48
CA TYR A 166 4.28 -4.94 13.16
C TYR A 166 4.39 -6.17 14.07
N TRP A 167 5.60 -6.55 14.49
CA TRP A 167 5.79 -7.62 15.47
C TRP A 167 5.27 -7.27 16.86
N GLU A 168 5.42 -6.02 17.31
CA GLU A 168 4.79 -5.57 18.55
C GLU A 168 3.25 -5.60 18.43
N ALA A 169 2.70 -5.09 17.32
CA ALA A 169 1.26 -5.11 17.06
C ALA A 169 0.70 -6.55 17.04
N SER A 170 1.38 -7.52 16.43
CA SER A 170 0.91 -8.91 16.40
C SER A 170 0.92 -9.59 17.77
N LYS A 171 1.77 -9.16 18.71
CA LYS A 171 1.73 -9.65 20.09
C LYS A 171 0.55 -9.09 20.88
N LEU A 172 0.15 -7.86 20.57
CA LEU A 172 -0.96 -7.18 21.24
C LEU A 172 -2.33 -7.71 20.78
N ASN A 173 -2.44 -8.10 19.50
CA ASN A 173 -3.63 -8.73 18.96
C ASN A 173 -3.28 -9.99 18.14
N PRO A 174 -3.15 -11.16 18.79
CA PRO A 174 -2.68 -12.39 18.13
C PRO A 174 -3.62 -12.97 17.07
N ASP A 175 -4.91 -12.64 17.12
CA ASP A 175 -5.91 -13.16 16.18
C ASP A 175 -6.03 -12.31 14.91
N ASP A 176 -5.48 -11.09 14.94
CA ASP A 176 -5.41 -10.21 13.78
C ASP A 176 -4.20 -10.57 12.91
N THR A 177 -4.47 -11.07 11.70
CA THR A 177 -3.43 -11.42 10.74
C THR A 177 -2.84 -10.23 10.02
N PHE A 178 -3.44 -9.04 10.13
CA PHE A 178 -3.00 -7.86 9.40
C PHE A 178 -1.53 -7.50 9.66
N PRO A 179 -1.04 -7.38 10.92
CA PRO A 179 0.38 -7.12 11.16
C PRO A 179 1.28 -8.23 10.63
N ILE A 180 0.88 -9.49 10.75
CA ILE A 180 1.65 -10.66 10.28
C ILE A 180 1.78 -10.64 8.75
N PHE A 181 0.68 -10.35 8.05
CA PHE A 181 0.67 -10.17 6.60
C PHE A 181 1.62 -9.04 6.17
N ARG A 182 1.60 -7.91 6.88
CA ARG A 182 2.50 -6.79 6.60
C ARG A 182 3.96 -7.13 6.88
N MET A 183 4.27 -7.92 7.90
CA MET A 183 5.62 -8.47 8.10
C MET A 183 6.07 -9.32 6.91
N GLY A 184 5.17 -10.15 6.34
CA GLY A 184 5.44 -10.91 5.12
C GLY A 184 5.82 -10.01 3.94
N LYS A 185 5.05 -8.93 3.71
CA LYS A 185 5.37 -7.93 2.67
C LYS A 185 6.73 -7.25 2.94
N VAL A 186 7.01 -6.87 4.19
CA VAL A 186 8.29 -6.27 4.58
C VAL A 186 9.46 -7.23 4.30
N GLU A 187 9.33 -8.51 4.63
CA GLU A 187 10.36 -9.52 4.34
C GLU A 187 10.57 -9.72 2.83
N MET A 188 9.51 -9.63 2.01
CA MET A 188 9.67 -9.61 0.55
C MET A 188 10.48 -8.42 0.06
N LEU A 189 10.22 -7.22 0.61
CA LEU A 189 10.95 -6.00 0.26
C LEU A 189 12.41 -6.05 0.71
N LEU A 190 12.70 -6.75 1.81
CA LEU A 190 14.05 -7.05 2.27
C LEU A 190 14.75 -8.17 1.46
N GLY A 191 14.03 -8.81 0.53
CA GLY A 191 14.55 -9.92 -0.30
C GLY A 191 14.51 -11.30 0.37
N ASN A 192 13.94 -11.40 1.57
CA ASN A 192 13.88 -12.64 2.35
C ASN A 192 12.63 -13.45 2.00
N SER A 193 12.53 -13.93 0.76
CA SER A 193 11.32 -14.61 0.27
C SER A 193 10.92 -15.86 1.07
N ALA A 194 11.86 -16.56 1.71
CA ALA A 194 11.54 -17.70 2.56
C ALA A 194 10.78 -17.28 3.83
N LYS A 195 11.29 -16.26 4.53
CA LYS A 195 10.63 -15.68 5.71
C LYS A 195 9.28 -15.06 5.37
N ALA A 196 9.16 -14.43 4.20
CA ALA A 196 7.89 -13.92 3.72
C ALA A 196 6.84 -15.03 3.60
N VAL A 197 7.19 -16.17 2.98
CA VAL A 197 6.28 -17.33 2.90
C VAL A 197 5.93 -17.85 4.29
N GLU A 198 6.89 -17.94 5.22
CA GLU A 198 6.60 -18.34 6.60
C GLU A 198 5.54 -17.43 7.25
N LYS A 199 5.65 -16.11 7.07
CA LYS A 199 4.68 -15.15 7.61
C LYS A 199 3.31 -15.25 6.95
N PHE A 200 3.23 -15.43 5.65
CA PHE A 200 1.95 -15.65 4.97
C PHE A 200 1.31 -16.99 5.35
N GLU A 201 2.10 -18.05 5.57
CA GLU A 201 1.59 -19.32 6.09
C GLU A 201 1.12 -19.20 7.55
N GLU A 202 1.72 -18.33 8.37
CA GLU A 202 1.17 -17.98 9.69
C GLU A 202 -0.23 -17.35 9.57
N CYS A 203 -0.45 -16.44 8.62
CA CYS A 203 -1.79 -15.90 8.34
C CYS A 203 -2.78 -17.01 7.94
N LEU A 204 -2.37 -17.92 7.06
CA LEU A 204 -3.21 -19.03 6.59
C LEU A 204 -3.51 -20.08 7.67
N LYS A 205 -2.70 -20.17 8.73
CA LYS A 205 -3.02 -21.01 9.89
C LYS A 205 -4.15 -20.42 10.72
N LEU A 206 -4.19 -19.10 10.86
CA LEU A 206 -5.23 -18.38 11.59
C LEU A 206 -6.52 -18.27 10.75
N HIS A 207 -6.38 -17.92 9.48
CA HIS A 207 -7.48 -17.78 8.51
C HIS A 207 -7.19 -18.60 7.25
N PRO A 208 -7.57 -19.89 7.20
CA PRO A 208 -7.26 -20.79 6.08
C PRO A 208 -7.80 -20.35 4.71
N ALA A 209 -8.82 -19.49 4.70
CA ALA A 209 -9.44 -18.93 3.51
C ALA A 209 -8.89 -17.54 3.11
N ASP A 210 -7.79 -17.08 3.71
CA ASP A 210 -7.18 -15.79 3.36
C ASP A 210 -6.53 -15.81 1.97
N LEU A 211 -7.31 -15.37 0.97
CA LEU A 211 -6.88 -15.27 -0.42
C LEU A 211 -5.68 -14.33 -0.59
N TYR A 212 -5.55 -13.27 0.22
CA TYR A 212 -4.48 -12.29 0.07
C TYR A 212 -3.11 -12.92 0.36
N SER A 213 -2.99 -13.62 1.50
CA SER A 213 -1.77 -14.35 1.84
C SER A 213 -1.41 -15.40 0.80
N LEU A 214 -2.40 -16.12 0.28
CA LEU A 214 -2.17 -17.17 -0.71
C LEU A 214 -1.71 -16.61 -2.08
N ILE A 215 -2.22 -15.46 -2.50
CA ILE A 215 -1.77 -14.73 -3.70
C ILE A 215 -0.31 -14.26 -3.55
N GLU A 216 0.09 -13.76 -2.38
CA GLU A 216 1.47 -13.33 -2.15
C GLU A 216 2.46 -14.52 -2.19
N ILE A 217 2.07 -15.66 -1.60
CA ILE A 217 2.84 -16.92 -1.71
C ILE A 217 2.97 -17.36 -3.17
N ALA A 218 1.86 -17.35 -3.92
CA ALA A 218 1.87 -17.68 -5.35
C ALA A 218 2.83 -16.77 -6.13
N THR A 219 2.77 -15.46 -5.88
CA THR A 219 3.65 -14.45 -6.48
C THR A 219 5.13 -14.72 -6.18
N ILE A 220 5.46 -15.18 -4.97
CA ILE A 220 6.83 -15.55 -4.60
C ILE A 220 7.29 -16.77 -5.41
N TYR A 221 6.47 -17.82 -5.51
CA TYR A 221 6.83 -19.02 -6.26
C TYR A 221 6.90 -18.77 -7.78
N GLU A 222 6.05 -17.90 -8.31
CA GLU A 222 6.12 -17.42 -9.69
C GLU A 222 7.46 -16.74 -10.00
N LYS A 223 7.89 -15.80 -9.13
CA LYS A 223 9.18 -15.12 -9.27
C LYS A 223 10.35 -16.09 -9.21
N LYS A 224 10.25 -17.14 -8.37
CA LYS A 224 11.24 -18.22 -8.27
C LYS A 224 11.14 -19.28 -9.38
N GLN A 225 10.08 -19.24 -10.20
CA GLN A 225 9.74 -20.27 -11.18
C GLN A 225 9.62 -21.69 -10.58
N ASP A 226 9.19 -21.79 -9.32
CA ASP A 226 8.97 -23.07 -8.64
C ASP A 226 7.65 -23.68 -9.11
N HIS A 227 7.69 -24.36 -10.26
CA HIS A 227 6.49 -24.87 -10.93
C HIS A 227 5.65 -25.84 -10.07
N PRO A 228 6.23 -26.80 -9.32
CA PRO A 228 5.46 -27.62 -8.39
C PRO A 228 4.69 -26.80 -7.36
N LYS A 229 5.33 -25.82 -6.72
CA LYS A 229 4.70 -24.97 -5.71
C LYS A 229 3.67 -24.01 -6.29
N ILE A 230 3.87 -23.53 -7.52
CA ILE A 230 2.85 -22.78 -8.26
C ILE A 230 1.57 -23.61 -8.41
N ILE A 231 1.68 -24.87 -8.86
CA ILE A 231 0.51 -25.74 -9.06
C ILE A 231 -0.23 -25.95 -7.73
N GLU A 232 0.49 -26.31 -6.66
CA GLU A 232 -0.08 -26.52 -5.32
C GLU A 232 -0.82 -25.28 -4.81
N THR A 233 -0.19 -24.11 -4.93
CA THR A 233 -0.77 -22.84 -4.43
C THR A 233 -1.99 -22.42 -5.25
N TYR A 234 -1.93 -22.60 -6.56
CA TYR A 234 -3.04 -22.27 -7.46
C TYR A 234 -4.22 -23.23 -7.29
N ASP A 235 -3.97 -24.51 -7.04
CA ASP A 235 -5.04 -25.47 -6.74
C ASP A 235 -5.78 -25.06 -5.46
N ARG A 236 -5.05 -24.61 -4.42
CA ARG A 236 -5.66 -24.03 -3.21
C ARG A 236 -6.47 -22.77 -3.49
N LEU A 237 -5.93 -21.84 -4.30
CA LEU A 237 -6.66 -20.61 -4.69
C LEU A 237 -7.96 -20.96 -5.42
N TYR A 238 -7.92 -21.97 -6.30
CA TYR A 238 -9.09 -22.47 -6.99
C TYR A 238 -10.12 -23.11 -6.09
N ASP A 239 -9.68 -23.89 -5.10
CA ASP A 239 -10.55 -24.53 -4.13
C ASP A 239 -11.33 -23.48 -3.31
N LEU A 240 -10.69 -22.34 -2.99
CA LEU A 240 -11.29 -21.26 -2.22
C LEU A 240 -12.15 -20.31 -3.05
N ASN A 241 -11.68 -19.91 -4.23
CA ASN A 241 -12.39 -18.99 -5.10
C ASN A 241 -12.14 -19.31 -6.59
N PRO A 242 -13.01 -20.12 -7.21
CA PRO A 242 -12.89 -20.47 -8.63
C PRO A 242 -12.99 -19.29 -9.60
N GLU A 243 -13.61 -18.18 -9.21
CA GLU A 243 -13.82 -16.99 -10.06
C GLU A 243 -12.62 -16.02 -10.05
N LEU A 244 -11.65 -16.24 -9.17
CA LEU A 244 -10.46 -15.39 -9.06
C LEU A 244 -9.46 -15.62 -10.21
N ILE A 245 -9.27 -16.88 -10.63
CA ILE A 245 -8.23 -17.30 -11.59
C ILE A 245 -8.58 -17.16 -13.09
N PRO A 246 -9.85 -17.02 -13.54
CA PRO A 246 -10.18 -16.68 -14.92
C PRO A 246 -9.52 -15.39 -15.45
N GLN A 247 -8.85 -14.60 -14.61
CA GLN A 247 -7.94 -13.57 -15.10
C GLN A 247 -6.84 -14.20 -15.96
N SER A 248 -6.84 -13.84 -17.26
CA SER A 248 -5.99 -14.43 -18.30
C SER A 248 -4.48 -14.52 -18.00
N GLY A 249 -3.97 -13.76 -17.02
CA GLY A 249 -2.60 -13.85 -16.52
C GLY A 249 -2.34 -15.12 -15.71
N MET A 250 -3.15 -15.37 -14.67
CA MET A 250 -2.98 -16.52 -13.76
C MET A 250 -3.16 -17.86 -14.50
N GLN A 251 -4.17 -17.95 -15.37
CA GLN A 251 -4.38 -19.12 -16.24
C GLN A 251 -3.14 -19.53 -17.04
N LYS A 252 -2.46 -18.55 -17.66
CA LYS A 252 -1.26 -18.81 -18.47
C LYS A 252 -0.13 -19.35 -17.60
N ILE A 253 0.03 -18.81 -16.39
CA ILE A 253 1.06 -19.23 -15.43
C ILE A 253 0.80 -20.67 -14.97
N TYR A 254 -0.44 -21.00 -14.60
CA TYR A 254 -0.82 -22.35 -14.20
C TYR A 254 -0.61 -23.39 -15.32
N LYS A 255 -1.11 -23.13 -16.53
CA LYS A 255 -0.90 -24.01 -17.70
C LYS A 255 0.59 -24.24 -17.97
N LYS A 256 1.39 -23.17 -17.88
CA LYS A 256 2.84 -23.24 -18.07
C LYS A 256 3.50 -24.09 -16.99
N ALA A 257 3.12 -23.95 -15.73
CA ALA A 257 3.65 -24.74 -14.63
C ALA A 257 3.34 -26.23 -14.82
N CYS A 258 2.07 -26.59 -15.09
CA CYS A 258 1.64 -27.96 -15.37
C CYS A 258 2.43 -28.59 -16.53
N LYS A 259 2.61 -27.84 -17.63
CA LYS A 259 3.38 -28.30 -18.79
C LYS A 259 4.86 -28.54 -18.45
N LYS A 260 5.47 -27.67 -17.65
CA LYS A 260 6.87 -27.77 -17.22
C LYS A 260 7.12 -28.99 -16.33
N THR A 261 6.19 -29.31 -15.43
CA THR A 261 6.30 -30.45 -14.51
C THR A 261 5.74 -31.75 -15.07
N ARG A 262 5.05 -31.71 -16.23
CA ARG A 262 4.29 -32.83 -16.81
C ARG A 262 3.21 -33.37 -15.85
N THR A 263 2.66 -32.48 -15.03
CA THR A 263 1.56 -32.80 -14.10
C THR A 263 0.25 -32.40 -14.72
N GLN A 264 -0.76 -33.27 -14.67
CA GLN A 264 -2.13 -32.91 -15.04
C GLN A 264 -2.72 -32.13 -13.85
N GLY A 265 -2.62 -30.80 -13.90
CA GLY A 265 -3.15 -29.94 -12.84
C GLY A 265 -4.64 -30.17 -12.61
N LYS A 266 -5.09 -30.15 -11.35
CA LYS A 266 -6.47 -30.46 -10.95
C LYS A 266 -7.54 -29.66 -11.71
N TYR A 267 -7.20 -28.43 -12.09
CA TYR A 267 -8.11 -27.50 -12.75
C TYR A 267 -7.75 -27.20 -14.21
N LEU A 268 -6.82 -27.97 -14.81
CA LEU A 268 -6.31 -27.70 -16.15
C LEU A 268 -7.39 -27.71 -17.24
N ASP A 269 -8.40 -28.57 -17.11
CA ASP A 269 -9.49 -28.73 -18.07
C ASP A 269 -10.57 -27.65 -17.96
N ARG A 270 -10.54 -26.84 -16.89
CA ARG A 270 -11.47 -25.71 -16.69
C ARG A 270 -11.01 -24.43 -17.41
N PHE A 271 -9.95 -24.53 -18.20
CA PHE A 271 -9.24 -23.42 -18.80
C PHE A 271 -9.07 -23.55 -20.31
#